data_AF-A0A6I1K6W6-F1
#
_entry.id   AF-A0A6I1K6W6-F1
#
_cell.length_a   1.000
_cell.length_b   1.000
_cell.length_c   1.000
_cell.angle_alpha   90.00
_cell.angle_beta   90.00
_cell.angle_gamma   90.00
#
_symmetry.space_group_name_H-M   'P 1'
#
loop_
_entity.id
_entity.type
_entity.pdbx_description
1 polymer ?
#
loop_
_entity_poly.entity_id
_entity_poly.type
_entity_poly.pdbx_seq_one_letter_code
_entity_poly.pdbx_strand_id
1 'polypeptide(L)'
;MKADERGFVAGTGVESQDLVRVADKMARGILAVPQVARAQGTPRVVLDPVVNETRFPISKDIFLTRIRAQLNSQATGKVLFLARDKMTALERERDLKRSGQVTTGSDPNTVEFKGADFFLTGKLSSLTTRSSKGVSDYILYTFQLIDARTSDIVWEGFEEIKKQGLEDAVYR
;
A
#
# COMPACT_ATOMS: atom_id res chain seq x y z
N MET A 1 41.42 1.36 -18.77
CA MET A 1 41.03 0.72 -17.49
C MET A 1 40.87 1.83 -16.47
N LYS A 2 39.81 2.02 -15.70
CA LYS A 2 38.44 1.49 -15.59
C LYS A 2 37.67 2.64 -14.91
N ALA A 3 36.51 3.01 -15.41
CA ALA A 3 35.59 3.90 -14.71
C ALA A 3 34.68 3.02 -13.86
N ASP A 4 34.97 2.84 -12.57
CA ASP A 4 34.02 2.23 -11.64
C ASP A 4 34.43 2.40 -10.17
N GLU A 5 34.42 3.64 -9.68
CA GLU A 5 34.33 3.93 -8.24
C GLU A 5 33.33 5.07 -8.03
N ARG A 6 32.08 4.84 -8.45
CA ARG A 6 30.96 5.54 -7.82
C ARG A 6 30.62 4.73 -6.58
N GLY A 7 31.16 5.17 -5.44
CA GLY A 7 30.74 4.67 -4.12
C GLY A 7 29.21 4.69 -4.06
N PHE A 8 28.63 3.49 -4.04
CA PHE A 8 27.19 3.32 -3.90
C PHE A 8 26.87 3.66 -2.45
N VAL A 9 26.56 4.93 -2.17
CA VAL A 9 26.01 5.34 -0.88
C VAL A 9 24.60 4.73 -0.83
N ALA A 10 24.52 3.49 -0.34
CA ALA A 10 23.25 2.89 0.01
C ALA A 10 22.64 3.78 1.10
N GLY A 11 21.65 4.58 0.73
CA GLY A 11 20.92 5.39 1.68
C GLY A 11 20.31 4.47 2.73
N THR A 12 20.42 4.82 4.01
CA THR A 12 19.81 4.05 5.10
C THR A 12 18.27 4.09 5.10
N GLY A 13 17.66 4.73 4.10
CA GLY A 13 16.22 4.84 3.91
C GLY A 13 15.61 3.72 3.06
N VAL A 14 14.29 3.81 2.87
CA VAL A 14 13.52 2.87 2.04
C VAL A 14 13.84 3.09 0.56
N GLU A 15 14.22 2.03 -0.13
CA GLU A 15 14.58 2.09 -1.55
C GLU A 15 13.41 1.67 -2.45
N SER A 16 13.49 2.03 -3.74
CA SER A 16 12.47 1.64 -4.72
C SER A 16 12.31 0.12 -4.84
N GLN A 17 13.40 -0.64 -4.72
CA GLN A 17 13.39 -2.10 -4.75
C GLN A 17 12.61 -2.71 -3.58
N ASP A 18 12.71 -2.10 -2.40
CA ASP A 18 12.02 -2.52 -1.18
C ASP A 18 10.51 -2.41 -1.39
N LEU A 19 10.08 -1.27 -1.94
CA LEU A 19 8.68 -1.03 -2.28
C LEU A 19 8.12 -2.07 -3.25
N VAL A 20 8.87 -2.43 -4.30
CA VAL A 20 8.43 -3.44 -5.28
C VAL A 20 8.26 -4.79 -4.58
N ARG A 21 9.28 -5.22 -3.83
CA ARG A 21 9.29 -6.50 -3.13
C ARG A 21 8.13 -6.64 -2.14
N VAL A 22 7.93 -5.61 -1.31
CA VAL A 22 6.83 -5.55 -0.33
C VAL A 22 5.50 -5.66 -1.07
N ALA A 23 5.27 -4.80 -2.07
CA ALA A 23 4.00 -4.78 -2.78
C ALA A 23 3.69 -6.12 -3.47
N ASP A 24 4.69 -6.73 -4.11
CA ASP A 24 4.56 -8.01 -4.81
C ASP A 24 4.17 -9.14 -3.86
N LYS A 25 4.80 -9.16 -2.69
CA LYS A 25 4.49 -10.15 -1.64
C LYS A 25 3.07 -9.97 -1.12
N MET A 26 2.68 -8.72 -0.80
CA MET A 26 1.35 -8.45 -0.24
C MET A 26 0.24 -8.73 -1.25
N ALA A 27 0.41 -8.30 -2.51
CA ALA A 27 -0.57 -8.54 -3.56
C ALA A 27 -0.81 -10.04 -3.79
N ARG A 28 0.26 -10.85 -3.88
CA ARG A 28 0.13 -12.31 -3.99
C ARG A 28 -0.56 -12.93 -2.78
N GLY A 29 -0.20 -12.48 -1.57
CA GLY A 29 -0.82 -12.96 -0.33
C GLY A 29 -2.32 -12.72 -0.32
N ILE A 30 -2.74 -11.48 -0.60
CA ILE A 30 -4.15 -11.08 -0.67
C ILE A 30 -4.92 -11.89 -1.72
N LEU A 31 -4.35 -12.09 -2.91
CA LEU A 31 -5.01 -12.86 -3.98
C LEU A 31 -5.18 -14.35 -3.68
N ALA A 32 -4.41 -14.89 -2.73
CA ALA A 32 -4.51 -16.29 -2.31
C ALA A 32 -5.58 -16.52 -1.23
N VAL A 33 -6.06 -15.46 -0.58
CA VAL A 33 -7.05 -15.53 0.50
C VAL A 33 -8.38 -16.09 -0.05
N PRO A 34 -9.02 -17.09 0.59
CA PRO A 34 -10.27 -17.67 0.08
C PRO A 34 -11.37 -16.64 -0.19
N GLN A 35 -11.48 -15.64 0.68
CA GLN A 35 -12.43 -14.52 0.60
C GLN A 35 -12.23 -13.65 -0.66
N VAL A 36 -11.06 -13.73 -1.30
CA VAL A 36 -10.75 -13.05 -2.58
C VAL A 36 -10.71 -14.06 -3.73
N ALA A 37 -9.99 -15.16 -3.56
CA ALA A 37 -9.74 -16.17 -4.59
C ALA A 37 -11.01 -16.92 -5.03
N ARG A 38 -11.96 -17.14 -4.10
CA ARG A 38 -13.18 -17.93 -4.30
C ARG A 38 -14.45 -17.12 -4.05
N ALA A 39 -14.35 -15.80 -4.09
CA ALA A 39 -15.49 -14.92 -3.91
C ALA A 39 -16.55 -15.18 -4.99
N GLN A 40 -17.83 -15.22 -4.58
CA GLN A 40 -18.97 -15.37 -5.51
C GLN A 40 -19.27 -14.09 -6.32
N GLY A 41 -18.53 -13.00 -6.04
CA GLY A 41 -18.55 -11.75 -6.79
C GLY A 41 -17.21 -11.04 -6.63
N THR A 42 -17.08 -9.84 -7.17
CA THR A 42 -15.83 -9.07 -7.06
C THR A 42 -15.81 -8.25 -5.78
N PRO A 43 -14.96 -8.59 -4.78
CA PRO A 43 -14.89 -7.83 -3.54
C PRO A 43 -14.37 -6.41 -3.77
N ARG A 44 -14.92 -5.48 -3.00
CA ARG A 44 -14.55 -4.06 -3.03
C ARG A 44 -13.68 -3.72 -1.83
N VAL A 45 -12.49 -3.22 -2.12
CA VAL A 45 -11.48 -2.88 -1.13
C VAL A 45 -11.36 -1.36 -1.02
N VAL A 46 -11.31 -0.85 0.20
CA VAL A 46 -10.88 0.52 0.50
C VAL A 46 -9.45 0.49 0.98
N LEU A 47 -8.64 1.44 0.50
CA LEU A 47 -7.32 1.69 1.06
C LEU A 47 -7.45 2.62 2.24
N ASP A 48 -6.95 2.20 3.39
CA ASP A 48 -6.88 3.01 4.60
C ASP A 48 -5.41 3.39 4.88
N PRO A 49 -5.09 4.64 5.30
CA PRO A 49 -3.71 5.12 5.35
C PRO A 49 -2.78 4.26 6.21
N VAL A 50 -1.54 4.11 5.75
CA VAL A 50 -0.49 3.41 6.51
C VAL A 50 -0.04 4.23 7.71
N VAL A 51 0.13 3.56 8.86
CA VAL A 51 0.78 4.14 10.04
C VAL A 51 2.30 3.99 9.90
N ASN A 52 3.02 5.12 9.86
CA ASN A 52 4.49 5.12 9.86
C ASN A 52 5.01 5.42 11.27
N GLU A 53 5.54 4.40 11.94
CA GLU A 53 6.24 4.48 13.23
C GLU A 53 7.75 4.34 13.07
N THR A 54 8.26 4.41 11.84
CA THR A 54 9.69 4.41 11.59
C THR A 54 10.29 5.79 11.77
N ARG A 55 11.60 5.85 12.00
CA ARG A 55 12.35 7.13 11.99
C ARG A 55 12.54 7.71 10.58
N PHE A 56 12.10 6.98 9.54
CA PHE A 56 12.34 7.36 8.15
C PHE A 56 11.17 8.16 7.59
N PRO A 57 11.43 9.26 6.85
CA PRO A 57 10.39 9.99 6.16
C PRO A 57 9.92 9.18 4.95
N ILE A 58 8.86 8.40 5.14
CA ILE A 58 8.25 7.55 4.11
C ILE A 58 6.93 8.17 3.68
N SER A 59 6.70 8.26 2.37
CA SER A 59 5.38 8.56 1.83
C SER A 59 4.42 7.42 2.19
N LYS A 60 3.48 7.67 3.10
CA LYS A 60 2.57 6.66 3.66
C LYS A 60 1.71 5.98 2.57
N ASP A 61 1.40 6.71 1.51
CA ASP A 61 0.51 6.24 0.44
C ASP A 61 1.23 5.39 -0.62
N ILE A 62 2.56 5.44 -0.68
CA ILE A 62 3.31 4.84 -1.79
C ILE A 62 3.15 3.32 -1.82
N PHE A 63 3.12 2.68 -0.64
CA PHE A 63 2.95 1.24 -0.51
C PHE A 63 1.55 0.80 -0.93
N LEU A 64 0.52 1.43 -0.39
CA LEU A 64 -0.87 1.09 -0.74
C LEU A 64 -1.18 1.37 -2.21
N THR A 65 -0.62 2.45 -2.77
CA THR A 65 -0.73 2.75 -4.20
C THR A 65 -0.09 1.67 -5.04
N ARG A 66 1.12 1.22 -4.68
CA ARG A 66 1.83 0.14 -5.39
C ARG A 66 1.08 -1.19 -5.28
N ILE A 67 0.64 -1.57 -4.08
CA ILE A 67 -0.14 -2.80 -3.83
C ILE A 67 -1.44 -2.77 -4.65
N ARG A 68 -2.18 -1.66 -4.63
CA ARG A 68 -3.40 -1.49 -5.44
C ARG A 68 -3.11 -1.61 -6.93
N ALA A 69 -2.05 -0.98 -7.43
CA ALA A 69 -1.68 -1.06 -8.83
C ALA A 69 -1.37 -2.50 -9.24
N GLN A 70 -0.68 -3.27 -8.39
CA GLN A 70 -0.41 -4.68 -8.64
C GLN A 70 -1.64 -5.57 -8.52
N LEU A 71 -2.49 -5.34 -7.54
CA LEU A 71 -3.76 -6.06 -7.44
C LEU A 71 -4.62 -5.77 -8.68
N ASN A 72 -4.74 -4.53 -9.12
CA ASN A 72 -5.49 -4.21 -10.35
C ASN A 72 -4.91 -4.89 -11.60
N SER A 73 -3.58 -4.99 -11.72
CA SER A 73 -2.95 -5.62 -12.90
C SER A 73 -2.98 -7.15 -12.86
N GLN A 74 -2.82 -7.76 -11.68
CA GLN A 74 -2.70 -9.21 -11.51
C GLN A 74 -4.04 -9.90 -11.22
N ALA A 75 -5.02 -9.19 -10.66
CA ALA A 75 -6.28 -9.77 -10.23
C ALA A 75 -7.26 -10.04 -11.38
N THR A 76 -7.04 -9.48 -12.59
CA THR A 76 -7.97 -9.62 -13.73
C THR A 76 -9.43 -9.34 -13.34
N GLY A 77 -9.66 -8.32 -12.50
CA GLY A 77 -11.00 -7.98 -12.00
C GLY A 77 -11.52 -8.84 -10.84
N LYS A 78 -10.69 -9.68 -10.21
CA LYS A 78 -11.04 -10.38 -8.96
C LYS A 78 -11.21 -9.45 -7.76
N VAL A 79 -10.70 -8.21 -7.83
CA VAL A 79 -10.85 -7.20 -6.77
C VAL A 79 -11.11 -5.84 -7.41
N LEU A 80 -11.95 -5.02 -6.79
CA LEU A 80 -12.16 -3.61 -7.16
C LEU A 80 -11.76 -2.70 -6.01
N PHE A 81 -11.25 -1.52 -6.33
CA PHE A 81 -10.88 -0.52 -5.32
C PHE A 81 -11.83 0.67 -5.37
N LEU A 82 -12.23 1.14 -4.19
CA LEU A 82 -13.07 2.32 -4.05
C LEU A 82 -12.20 3.55 -3.77
N ALA A 83 -12.39 4.60 -4.57
CA ALA A 83 -11.65 5.86 -4.44
C ALA A 83 -12.23 6.75 -3.33
N ARG A 84 -12.04 6.34 -2.07
CA ARG A 84 -12.57 7.08 -0.91
C ARG A 84 -11.97 8.48 -0.77
N ASP A 85 -10.73 8.65 -1.21
CA ASP A 85 -10.02 9.93 -1.27
C ASP A 85 -10.64 10.93 -2.26
N LYS A 86 -11.47 10.46 -3.19
CA LYS A 86 -12.15 11.30 -4.20
C LYS A 86 -13.63 11.50 -3.93
N MET A 87 -14.17 11.05 -2.78
CA MET A 87 -15.61 11.10 -2.51
C MET A 87 -16.19 12.50 -2.68
N THR A 88 -15.54 13.55 -2.15
CA THR A 88 -16.04 14.93 -2.27
C THR A 88 -16.17 15.39 -3.73
N ALA A 89 -15.24 15.03 -4.60
CA ALA A 89 -15.30 15.37 -6.01
C ALA A 89 -16.40 14.57 -6.73
N LEU A 90 -16.54 13.28 -6.39
CA LEU A 90 -17.55 12.40 -6.96
C LEU A 90 -18.98 12.78 -6.51
N GLU A 91 -19.14 13.21 -5.26
CA GLU A 91 -20.41 13.71 -4.73
C GLU A 91 -20.84 14.97 -5.47
N ARG A 92 -19.91 15.91 -5.68
CA ARG A 92 -20.17 17.13 -6.46
C ARG A 92 -20.62 16.79 -7.89
N GLU A 93 -19.91 15.87 -8.55
CA GLU A 93 -20.27 15.42 -9.91
C GLU A 93 -21.66 14.77 -9.95
N ARG A 94 -21.99 13.94 -8.96
CA ARG A 94 -23.33 13.35 -8.82
C ARG A 94 -24.41 14.41 -8.66
N ASP A 95 -24.16 15.45 -7.87
CA ASP A 95 -25.13 16.51 -7.63
C ASP A 95 -25.34 17.39 -8.88
N LEU A 96 -24.28 17.61 -9.68
CA LEU A 96 -24.39 18.23 -11.01
C LEU A 96 -25.24 17.39 -11.97
N LYS A 97 -25.05 16.06 -11.98
CA LYS A 97 -25.88 15.12 -12.76
C LYS A 97 -27.35 15.17 -12.34
N ARG A 98 -27.61 15.14 -11.03
CA ARG A 98 -28.98 15.20 -10.48
C ARG A 98 -29.67 16.53 -10.75
N SER A 99 -28.92 17.63 -10.79
CA SER A 99 -29.45 18.96 -11.12
C SER A 99 -29.58 19.21 -12.63
N GLY A 100 -29.21 18.24 -13.49
CA GLY A 100 -29.33 18.34 -14.94
C GLY A 100 -28.32 19.27 -15.62
N GLN A 101 -27.27 19.69 -14.91
CA GLN A 101 -26.23 20.58 -15.43
C GLN A 101 -25.21 19.85 -16.34
N VAL A 102 -25.14 18.52 -16.25
CA VAL A 102 -24.28 17.65 -17.07
C VAL A 102 -25.07 16.45 -17.57
N THR A 103 -24.59 15.82 -18.66
CA THR A 103 -25.29 14.69 -19.30
C THR A 103 -25.46 13.51 -18.34
N THR A 104 -26.69 13.01 -18.25
CA THR A 104 -27.05 11.85 -17.43
C THR A 104 -27.28 10.63 -18.33
N GLY A 105 -26.58 9.54 -18.02
CA GLY A 105 -26.89 8.20 -18.53
C GLY A 105 -27.42 7.27 -17.43
N SER A 106 -27.63 7.76 -16.21
CA SER A 106 -27.92 6.97 -15.02
C SER A 106 -29.33 7.22 -14.46
N ASP A 107 -29.93 6.15 -13.94
CA ASP A 107 -31.24 6.15 -13.25
C ASP A 107 -31.16 6.91 -11.91
N PRO A 108 -32.00 7.94 -11.68
CA PRO A 108 -32.03 8.73 -10.45
C PRO A 108 -32.20 7.90 -9.15
N ASN A 109 -32.82 6.72 -9.25
CA ASN A 109 -33.13 5.87 -8.10
C ASN A 109 -32.01 4.88 -7.72
N THR A 110 -30.91 4.85 -8.48
CA THR A 110 -29.79 3.93 -8.21
C THR A 110 -28.83 4.48 -7.16
N VAL A 111 -28.48 3.67 -6.15
CA VAL A 111 -27.35 3.97 -5.24
C VAL A 111 -26.04 3.75 -6.01
N GLU A 112 -25.47 4.87 -6.48
CA GLU A 112 -24.27 4.88 -7.32
C GLU A 112 -22.99 4.56 -6.52
N PHE A 113 -22.89 5.02 -5.26
CA PHE A 113 -21.75 4.73 -4.40
C PHE A 113 -21.85 3.35 -3.75
N LYS A 114 -20.80 2.53 -3.92
CA LYS A 114 -20.75 1.18 -3.36
C LYS A 114 -20.10 1.15 -1.97
N GLY A 115 -20.55 0.21 -1.14
CA GLY A 115 -19.91 -0.14 0.13
C GLY A 115 -18.61 -0.90 -0.07
N ALA A 116 -17.74 -0.88 0.94
CA ALA A 116 -16.53 -1.69 0.98
C ALA A 116 -16.83 -3.04 1.62
N ASP A 117 -16.26 -4.11 1.06
CA ASP A 117 -16.27 -5.44 1.68
C ASP A 117 -15.04 -5.61 2.59
N PHE A 118 -13.91 -5.01 2.20
CA PHE A 118 -12.67 -5.05 2.96
C PHE A 118 -11.98 -3.69 3.06
N PHE A 119 -11.17 -3.52 4.11
CA PHE A 119 -10.18 -2.47 4.24
C PHE A 119 -8.78 -3.07 4.13
N LEU A 120 -7.93 -2.44 3.33
CA LEU A 120 -6.50 -2.74 3.25
C LEU A 120 -5.73 -1.60 3.91
N THR A 121 -5.02 -1.90 4.98
CA THR A 121 -4.18 -0.95 5.73
C THR A 121 -2.81 -1.54 6.00
N GLY A 122 -1.91 -0.74 6.56
CA GLY A 122 -0.59 -1.21 6.97
C GLY A 122 0.05 -0.39 8.08
N LYS A 123 1.13 -0.95 8.61
CA LYS A 123 1.96 -0.37 9.66
C LYS A 123 3.43 -0.59 9.33
N LEU A 124 4.23 0.47 9.44
CA LEU A 124 5.68 0.44 9.28
C LEU A 124 6.33 0.69 10.62
N SER A 125 7.11 -0.26 11.11
CA SER A 125 7.85 -0.14 12.38
C SER A 125 9.34 -0.31 12.14
N SER A 126 10.18 0.35 12.93
CA SER A 126 11.65 0.21 12.81
C SER A 126 12.34 0.04 14.14
N LEU A 127 13.44 -0.73 14.14
CA LEU A 127 14.37 -0.87 15.25
C LEU A 127 15.79 -0.51 14.78
N THR A 128 16.42 0.46 15.43
CA THR A 128 17.80 0.88 15.14
C THR A 128 18.75 0.30 16.17
N THR A 129 19.83 -0.34 15.71
CA THR A 129 20.94 -0.80 16.55
C THR A 129 22.21 -0.05 16.17
N ARG A 130 22.93 0.50 17.16
CA ARG A 130 24.23 1.14 16.97
C ARG A 130 25.32 0.30 17.64
N SER A 131 26.44 0.10 16.95
CA SER A 131 27.60 -0.61 17.47
C SER A 131 28.89 0.04 17.00
N SER A 132 30.04 -0.38 17.54
CA SER A 132 31.37 0.05 17.06
C SER A 132 31.67 -0.35 15.60
N LYS A 133 30.82 -1.16 14.98
CA LYS A 133 30.93 -1.58 13.57
C LYS A 133 29.97 -0.81 12.64
N GLY A 134 29.25 0.18 13.16
CA GLY A 134 28.28 1.00 12.41
C GLY A 134 26.84 0.90 12.92
N VAL A 135 25.91 1.44 12.14
CA VAL A 135 24.48 1.52 12.43
C VAL A 135 23.70 0.52 11.58
N SER A 136 22.79 -0.23 12.19
CA SER A 136 21.86 -1.10 11.48
C SER A 136 20.43 -0.71 11.78
N ASP A 137 19.61 -0.63 10.74
CA ASP A 137 18.17 -0.41 10.85
C ASP A 137 17.43 -1.64 10.36
N TYR A 138 16.49 -2.09 11.18
CA TYR A 138 15.53 -3.11 10.84
C TYR A 138 14.18 -2.45 10.63
N ILE A 139 13.54 -2.71 9.50
CA ILE A 139 12.22 -2.16 9.15
C ILE A 139 11.27 -3.33 8.92
N LEU A 140 10.13 -3.29 9.59
CA LEU A 140 9.02 -4.23 9.45
C LEU A 140 7.85 -3.53 8.76
N TYR A 141 7.50 -4.01 7.57
CA TYR A 141 6.30 -3.61 6.84
C TYR A 141 5.22 -4.65 7.12
N THR A 142 4.10 -4.26 7.72
CA THR A 142 2.96 -5.15 7.95
C THR A 142 1.73 -4.60 7.24
N PHE A 143 0.95 -5.46 6.60
CA PHE A 143 -0.31 -5.12 5.94
C PHE A 143 -1.40 -6.10 6.35
N GLN A 144 -2.61 -5.59 6.46
CA GLN A 144 -3.78 -6.36 6.87
C GLN A 144 -4.93 -6.11 5.91
N LEU A 145 -5.66 -7.18 5.59
CA LEU A 145 -6.96 -7.13 4.95
C LEU A 145 -8.02 -7.43 6.00
N ILE A 146 -8.90 -6.47 6.25
CA ILE A 146 -9.88 -6.48 7.33
C ILE A 146 -11.28 -6.56 6.72
N ASP A 147 -12.09 -7.51 7.15
CA ASP A 147 -13.50 -7.60 6.76
C ASP A 147 -14.30 -6.45 7.38
N ALA A 148 -14.92 -5.63 6.53
CA ALA A 148 -15.57 -4.39 6.94
C ALA A 148 -16.81 -4.61 7.83
N ARG A 149 -17.38 -5.82 7.83
CA ARG A 149 -18.60 -6.16 8.56
C ARG A 149 -18.30 -6.76 9.92
N THR A 150 -17.26 -7.58 10.00
CA THR A 150 -16.93 -8.38 11.20
C THR A 150 -15.74 -7.83 11.96
N SER A 151 -14.92 -6.97 11.34
CA SER A 151 -13.61 -6.54 11.85
C SER A 151 -12.58 -7.67 11.93
N ASP A 152 -12.85 -8.82 11.30
CA ASP A 152 -11.90 -9.92 11.22
C ASP A 152 -10.72 -9.54 10.32
N ILE A 153 -9.49 -9.76 10.80
CA ILE A 153 -8.30 -9.73 9.95
C ILE A 153 -8.31 -11.05 9.15
N VAL A 154 -8.81 -10.99 7.92
CA VAL A 154 -8.91 -12.16 7.04
C VAL A 154 -7.58 -12.51 6.37
N TRP A 155 -6.63 -11.57 6.40
CA TRP A 155 -5.26 -11.79 5.96
C TRP A 155 -4.31 -10.77 6.60
N GLU A 156 -3.12 -11.24 6.95
CA GLU A 156 -2.00 -10.42 7.38
C GLU A 156 -0.73 -10.90 6.66
N GLY A 157 0.08 -9.94 6.22
CA GLY A 157 1.37 -10.20 5.60
C GLY A 157 2.41 -9.20 6.08
N PHE A 158 3.67 -9.64 6.12
CA PHE A 158 4.78 -8.79 6.52
C PHE A 158 5.99 -8.96 5.60
N GLU A 159 6.86 -7.96 5.55
CA GLU A 159 8.18 -8.04 4.93
C GLU A 159 9.18 -7.29 5.82
N GLU A 160 10.40 -7.83 5.90
CA GLU A 160 11.44 -7.37 6.80
C GLU A 160 12.65 -6.95 5.99
N ILE A 161 13.18 -5.78 6.30
CA ILE A 161 14.32 -5.22 5.59
C ILE A 161 15.35 -4.76 6.60
N LYS A 162 16.56 -5.29 6.45
CA LYS A 162 17.72 -4.87 7.23
C LYS A 162 18.61 -3.99 6.37
N LYS A 163 18.87 -2.78 6.83
CA LYS A 163 19.86 -1.85 6.26
C LYS A 163 21.03 -1.72 7.22
N GLN A 164 22.22 -1.59 6.67
CA GLN A 164 23.46 -1.38 7.43
C GLN A 164 24.20 -0.19 6.81
N GLY A 165 24.43 0.84 7.59
CA GLY A 165 25.37 1.90 7.27
C GLY A 165 26.73 1.56 7.88
N LEU A 166 27.75 1.43 7.04
CA LEU A 166 29.13 1.46 7.50
C LEU A 166 29.43 2.88 7.99
N GLU A 167 30.06 3.02 9.15
CA GLU A 167 30.77 4.28 9.43
C GLU A 167 31.90 4.37 8.43
N ASP A 168 31.81 5.34 7.51
CA ASP A 168 32.95 5.77 6.72
C ASP A 168 34.08 6.09 7.71
N ALA A 169 35.13 5.28 7.70
CA ALA A 169 36.41 5.59 8.32
C ALA A 169 37.10 6.72 7.53
N VAL A 170 36.42 7.86 7.39
CA VAL A 170 36.99 9.10 6.86
C VAL A 170 37.34 9.96 8.05
N TYR A 171 38.36 9.53 8.79
CA TYR A 171 39.26 10.39 9.55
C TYR A 171 40.52 9.58 9.86
N ARG A 172 41.51 9.68 8.96
CA ARG A 172 42.93 9.55 9.26
C ARG A 172 43.71 10.52 8.39
#